data_AF-A0A9E5IXR5-F1
#
_entry.id   AF-A0A9E5IXR5-F1
#
_cell.length_a   1.000
_cell.length_b   1.000
_cell.length_c   1.000
_cell.angle_alpha   90.00
_cell.angle_beta   90.00
_cell.angle_gamma   90.00
#
_symmetry.space_group_name_H-M   'P 1'
#
loop_
_entity.id
_entity.type
_entity.pdbx_description
1 polymer ?
#
loop_
_entity_poly.entity_id
_entity_poly.type
_entity_poly.pdbx_seq_one_letter_code
_entity_poly.pdbx_strand_id
1 'polypeptide(L)' 'MAIVFDLGGVVFKWKPLELLQTIFPERAPNMAAAQQWADQIFESFNPHSDWAQFDLGLIAPDALAAKISKRV' A
#
# COMPACT_ATOMS: atom_id res chain seq x y z
N MET A 1 27.71 -18.11 -4.37
CA MET A 1 26.86 -17.16 -5.13
C MET A 1 25.46 -17.23 -4.57
N ALA A 2 24.83 -16.10 -4.29
CA ALA A 2 23.46 -16.04 -3.77
C ALA A 2 22.55 -15.39 -4.82
N ILE A 3 21.33 -15.91 -4.97
CA ILE A 3 20.28 -15.34 -5.81
C ILE A 3 19.29 -14.66 -4.86
N VAL A 4 18.96 -13.40 -5.14
CA VAL A 4 18.01 -12.61 -4.37
C VAL A 4 16.79 -12.35 -5.24
N PHE A 5 15.61 -12.62 -4.69
CA PHE A 5 14.33 -12.33 -5.31
C PHE A 5 13.64 -11.23 -4.53
N ASP A 6 13.03 -10.30 -5.25
CA ASP A 6 12.05 -9.42 -4.66
C ASP A 6 10.82 -10.23 -4.20
N LEU A 7 10.06 -9.70 -3.26
CA LEU A 7 8.85 -10.36 -2.75
C LEU A 7 7.65 -10.04 -3.64
N GLY A 8 7.29 -8.76 -3.68
CA GLY A 8 6.07 -8.27 -4.30
C GLY A 8 6.14 -8.30 -5.83
N GLY A 9 5.29 -9.11 -6.46
CA GLY A 9 5.23 -9.22 -7.91
C GLY A 9 6.25 -10.20 -8.51
N VAL A 10 7.11 -10.81 -7.68
CA VAL A 10 8.05 -11.86 -8.12
C VAL A 10 7.71 -13.21 -7.49
N VAL A 11 7.96 -13.41 -6.18
CA VAL A 11 7.63 -14.69 -5.52
C VAL A 11 6.22 -14.69 -4.91
N PHE A 12 5.67 -13.51 -4.63
CA PHE A 12 4.29 -13.34 -4.18
C PHE A 12 3.51 -12.47 -5.15
N LYS A 13 2.35 -12.95 -5.60
CA LYS A 13 1.46 -12.17 -6.47
C LYS A 13 0.73 -11.11 -5.65
N TRP A 14 1.42 -10.01 -5.38
CA TRP A 14 0.84 -8.86 -4.69
C TRP A 14 -0.19 -8.18 -5.58
N LYS A 15 -1.41 -8.01 -5.08
CA LYS A 15 -2.55 -7.44 -5.80
C LYS A 15 -3.26 -6.37 -4.95
N PRO A 16 -2.64 -5.20 -4.74
CA PRO A 16 -3.15 -4.19 -3.81
C PRO A 16 -4.53 -3.67 -4.22
N LEU A 17 -4.79 -3.52 -5.52
CA LEU A 17 -6.09 -3.01 -5.99
C LEU A 17 -7.21 -4.02 -5.68
N GLU A 18 -7.02 -5.30 -6.02
CA GLU A 18 -8.02 -6.35 -5.72
C GLU A 18 -8.24 -6.48 -4.20
N LEU A 19 -7.17 -6.33 -3.40
CA LEU A 19 -7.30 -6.29 -1.94
C LEU A 19 -8.20 -5.14 -1.50
N LEU A 20 -7.95 -3.91 -1.97
CA LEU A 20 -8.76 -2.74 -1.63
C LEU A 20 -10.23 -2.90 -2.03
N GLN A 21 -10.51 -3.45 -3.21
CA GLN A 21 -11.88 -3.73 -3.63
C GLN A 21 -12.56 -4.78 -2.73
N THR A 22 -11.78 -5.72 -2.18
CA THR A 22 -12.29 -6.77 -1.29
C THR A 22 -12.59 -6.23 0.12
N ILE A 23 -11.70 -5.40 0.68
CA ILE A 23 -11.83 -4.90 2.05
C ILE A 23 -12.69 -3.64 2.16
N PHE A 24 -12.75 -2.83 1.10
CA PHE A 24 -13.51 -1.57 1.06
C PHE A 24 -14.39 -1.47 -0.21
N PRO A 25 -15.35 -2.40 -0.42
CA PRO A 25 -16.12 -2.45 -1.65
C PRO A 25 -16.93 -1.18 -1.93
N GLU A 26 -17.40 -0.48 -0.89
CA GLU A 26 -18.14 0.77 -1.03
C GLU A 26 -17.27 1.94 -1.49
N ARG A 27 -15.98 1.92 -1.14
CA ARG A 27 -15.02 3.00 -1.44
C ARG A 27 -14.16 2.71 -2.67
N ALA A 28 -13.93 1.43 -2.99
CA ALA A 28 -13.22 0.94 -4.16
C ALA A 28 -14.10 0.02 -5.04
N PRO A 29 -15.27 0.47 -5.54
CA PRO A 29 -16.20 -0.39 -6.29
C PRO A 29 -15.68 -0.82 -7.66
N ASN A 30 -14.64 -0.16 -8.18
CA ASN A 30 -14.05 -0.44 -9.49
C ASN A 30 -12.54 -0.16 -9.46
N MET A 31 -11.86 -0.56 -10.54
CA MET A 31 -10.40 -0.40 -10.66
C MET A 31 -9.94 1.06 -10.55
N ALA A 32 -10.68 2.01 -11.10
CA ALA A 32 -10.29 3.42 -11.05
C ALA A 32 -10.35 3.98 -9.62
N ALA A 33 -11.42 3.67 -8.89
CA ALA A 33 -11.55 4.03 -7.48
C ALA A 33 -10.50 3.32 -6.61
N ALA A 34 -10.23 2.03 -6.87
CA ALA A 34 -9.19 1.29 -6.18
C ALA A 34 -7.80 1.91 -6.40
N GLN A 35 -7.51 2.38 -7.63
CA GLN A 35 -6.25 3.06 -7.92
C GLN A 35 -6.13 4.40 -7.17
N GLN A 36 -7.18 5.23 -7.18
CA GLN A 36 -7.21 6.48 -6.42
C GLN A 36 -6.98 6.28 -4.92
N TRP A 37 -7.51 5.18 -4.39
CA TRP A 37 -7.30 4.77 -3.01
C TRP A 37 -5.87 4.29 -2.76
N ALA A 38 -5.34 3.44 -3.64
CA ALA A 38 -3.97 2.96 -3.57
C ALA A 38 -2.96 4.11 -3.60
N ASP A 39 -3.18 5.13 -4.43
CA ASP A 39 -2.31 6.30 -4.54
C ASP A 39 -2.23 7.08 -3.22
N GLN A 40 -3.34 7.18 -2.49
CA GLN A 40 -3.41 7.90 -1.20
C GLN A 40 -2.91 7.08 -0.01
N ILE A 41 -3.04 5.75 -0.07
CA ILE A 41 -2.64 4.82 0.98
C ILE A 41 -1.14 4.53 0.89
N PHE A 42 -0.67 4.07 -0.27
CA PHE A 42 0.69 3.58 -0.46
C PHE A 42 1.67 4.69 -0.88
N GLU A 43 1.17 5.78 -1.48
CA GLU A 43 1.99 6.93 -1.89
C GLU A 43 3.26 6.50 -2.65
N SER A 44 3.09 5.55 -3.57
CA SER A 44 4.18 4.85 -4.25
C SER A 44 5.18 5.82 -4.90
N PHE A 45 6.46 5.44 -4.91
CA PHE A 45 7.57 6.22 -5.48
C PHE A 45 7.86 7.57 -4.78
N ASN A 46 7.33 7.82 -3.59
CA ASN A 46 7.71 8.94 -2.74
C ASN A 46 8.49 8.45 -1.50
N PRO A 47 9.83 8.63 -1.44
CA PRO A 47 10.65 8.19 -0.31
C PRO A 47 10.31 8.84 1.04
N HIS A 48 9.61 9.98 1.02
CA HIS A 48 9.20 10.69 2.22
C HIS A 48 7.77 10.38 2.64
N SER A 49 7.05 9.50 1.93
CA SER A 49 5.68 9.12 2.28
C SER A 49 5.62 8.38 3.61
N ASP A 50 4.43 8.37 4.22
CA ASP A 50 4.25 7.62 5.46
C ASP A 50 4.47 6.12 5.23
N TRP A 51 4.05 5.59 4.08
CA TRP A 51 4.26 4.18 3.74
C TRP A 51 5.74 3.82 3.60
N ALA A 52 6.53 4.67 2.92
CA ALA A 52 7.97 4.47 2.81
C ALA A 52 8.68 4.54 4.18
N GLN A 53 8.24 5.45 5.06
CA GLN A 53 8.76 5.52 6.43
C GLN A 53 8.42 4.26 7.24
N PHE A 54 7.26 3.66 7.01
CA PHE A 54 6.89 2.37 7.60
C PHE A 54 7.77 1.22 7.08
N ASP A 55 7.99 1.14 5.76
CA ASP A 55 8.87 0.13 5.16
C ASP A 55 10.33 0.25 5.68
N LEU A 56 10.76 1.46 6.01
CA LEU A 56 12.05 1.74 6.67
C LEU A 56 12.08 1.45 8.18
N GLY A 57 10.94 1.06 8.78
CA GLY A 57 10.81 0.78 10.21
C GLY A 57 10.80 2.02 11.10
N LEU A 58 10.61 3.21 10.54
CA LEU A 58 10.63 4.49 11.28
C LEU A 58 9.30 4.80 11.98
N ILE A 59 8.20 4.22 11.50
CA ILE A 59 6.88 4.36 12.13
C ILE A 59 6.24 2.99 12.34
N ALA A 60 5.48 2.85 13.43
CA ALA A 60 4.74 1.64 13.74
C ALA A 60 3.46 1.50 12.89
N PRO A 61 2.95 0.28 12.65
CA PRO A 61 1.71 0.05 11.90
C PRO A 61 0.52 0.89 12.37
N ASP A 62 0.28 0.98 13.68
CA ASP A 62 -0.85 1.75 14.23
C ASP A 62 -0.72 3.25 13.95
N ALA A 63 0.51 3.78 14.00
CA ALA A 63 0.78 5.16 13.67
C ALA A 63 0.59 5.44 12.17
N LEU A 64 1.04 4.52 11.30
CA LEU A 64 0.79 4.58 9.87
C LEU A 64 -0.72 4.59 9.58
N ALA A 65 -1.48 3.67 10.16
CA ALA A 65 -2.92 3.56 9.97
C ALA A 65 -3.64 4.88 10.35
N ALA A 66 -3.29 5.48 11.49
CA ALA A 66 -3.86 6.74 11.94
C ALA A 66 -3.48 7.94 11.05
N LYS A 67 -2.33 7.88 10.35
CA LYS A 67 -1.94 8.89 9.36
C LYS A 67 -2.72 8.73 8.06
N ILE A 68 -2.81 7.50 7.54
CA ILE A 68 -3.59 7.17 6.34
C ILE A 68 -5.06 7.56 6.52
N SER A 69 -5.66 7.25 7.66
CA SER A 69 -7.08 7.53 7.93
C SER A 69 -7.45 9.01 7.94
N LYS A 70 -6.47 9.91 8.00
CA LYS A 70 -6.70 11.36 7.87
C LYS A 70 -6.70 11.84 6.42
N ARG A 71 -6.16 11.03 5.50
CA ARG A 71 -6.13 11.31 4.06
C ARG A 71 -7.33 10.70 3.32
N VAL A 72 -7.76 9.49 3.73
CA VAL A 72 -8.81 8.69 3.07
C VAL A 72 -10.18 8.73 3.75
#